data_AF-A0A397EEI9-F1
#
_entry.id   AF-A0A397EEI9-F1
#
_cell.length_a   1.000
_cell.length_b   1.000
_cell.length_c   1.000
_cell.angle_alpha   90.00
_cell.angle_beta   90.00
_cell.angle_gamma   90.00
#
_symmetry.space_group_name_H-M   'P 1'
#
loop_
_entity.id
_entity.type
_entity.pdbx_description
1 polymer ?
#
loop_
_entity_poly.entity_id
_entity_poly.type
_entity_poly.pdbx_seq_one_letter_code
_entity_poly.pdbx_strand_id
1 'polypeptide(L)'
;MQVLVWVNDKNEQLSVDEEAVAAFESLAPSTKLRVVGVLNGDAAADASFEATKDHQAMLHTMSQALPTHPTPAASGKRPLLWMHVEASSNVVVLHGNNEHAGRLLLVLLSSVLLYSQDSELNFDKLQWISSLPSQLKIRGNQDEAGVAKDLGSHLPRFVWVSRNSKVKWLKDAATGASVSPVDYFNSLLALDTGFSEASMHANAFKTYFSSFFPHRDVVMLSRALDLNAGIELAWDTPVDSLRSAYVSAVEKLHSRFVAPDAGQDTLPVKLVHGTALTASQFPILLDTYVDAVNAHQQGVARASTAYAETFAALTSSEPGCSSRALLLAHLKALSHASLEVFAVTQQVPPAHATLLADQVANMHTLCEATYASQVESTTALSKATCDTVLQSLRPVAFSDATAELEHRSREDFSDGLHSILLGIKNSLQASLGEYKQRATPTAIDSDAGLGPAMYPSLVGYLRDEILQSVLEWGKQVLRLFEKHMRAAEAEKDELDNAYEIAVASDVSSGGLDAADHRKLYEAELAARTDQLATMKSTLSAELEDKRTELERLLLDLRSMQSKQDARVASVEAEIQRIKTKAGDVEAQAQAERLRREQLVQGAASEISNMESTFHAEQK
;
A
#
# COMPACT_ATOMS: atom_id res chain seq x y z
N MET A 1 -28.48 19.17 24.15
CA MET A 1 -28.27 19.44 22.70
C MET A 1 -28.53 18.20 21.84
N GLN A 2 -28.93 18.37 20.58
CA GLN A 2 -29.11 17.28 19.60
C GLN A 2 -27.92 17.22 18.63
N VAL A 3 -27.67 16.08 17.97
CA VAL A 3 -26.56 15.94 17.02
C VAL A 3 -26.94 16.60 15.69
N LEU A 4 -26.10 17.50 15.18
CA LEU A 4 -26.29 18.19 13.90
C LEU A 4 -25.44 17.57 12.78
N VAL A 5 -24.22 17.13 13.09
CA VAL A 5 -23.31 16.51 12.11
C VAL A 5 -22.76 15.21 12.68
N TRP A 6 -22.82 14.17 11.86
CA TRP A 6 -22.28 12.85 12.12
C TRP A 6 -21.04 12.58 11.27
N VAL A 7 -20.10 11.81 11.79
CA VAL A 7 -18.97 11.20 11.05
C VAL A 7 -19.27 9.72 10.86
N ASN A 8 -19.09 9.20 9.66
CA ASN A 8 -19.21 7.77 9.38
C ASN A 8 -17.91 7.04 9.73
N ASP A 9 -17.99 6.05 10.61
CA ASP A 9 -16.82 5.35 11.16
C ASP A 9 -16.02 4.56 10.11
N LYS A 10 -16.61 4.27 8.95
CA LYS A 10 -15.94 3.47 7.90
C LYS A 10 -15.11 4.30 6.93
N ASN A 11 -15.53 5.53 6.66
CA ASN A 11 -14.95 6.35 5.58
C ASN A 11 -14.69 7.80 5.99
N GLU A 12 -14.88 8.14 7.27
CA GLU A 12 -14.71 9.47 7.86
C GLU A 12 -15.55 10.59 7.21
N GLN A 13 -16.55 10.22 6.38
CA GLN A 13 -17.43 11.18 5.73
C GLN A 13 -18.40 11.80 6.73
N LEU A 14 -18.63 13.09 6.54
CA LEU A 14 -19.57 13.88 7.31
C LEU A 14 -20.98 13.78 6.71
N SER A 15 -21.99 13.72 7.56
CA SER A 15 -23.40 13.81 7.15
C SER A 15 -24.18 14.70 8.10
N VAL A 16 -25.04 15.56 7.55
CA VAL A 16 -25.94 16.42 8.33
C VAL A 16 -27.15 15.62 8.79
N ASP A 17 -27.61 15.89 10.01
CA ASP A 17 -28.83 15.31 10.58
C ASP A 17 -30.05 16.15 10.19
N GLU A 18 -30.93 15.59 9.35
CA GLU A 18 -32.14 16.28 8.87
C GLU A 18 -33.14 16.59 10.00
N GLU A 19 -33.23 15.74 11.03
CA GLU A 19 -34.10 15.98 12.18
C GLU A 19 -33.61 17.19 12.99
N ALA A 20 -32.28 17.31 13.13
CA ALA A 20 -31.71 18.48 13.78
C ALA A 20 -31.94 19.76 12.98
N VAL A 21 -31.81 19.70 11.65
CA VAL A 21 -32.07 20.84 10.75
C VAL A 21 -33.54 21.28 10.81
N ALA A 22 -34.49 20.37 11.01
CA ALA A 22 -35.91 20.72 11.15
C ALA A 22 -36.18 21.69 12.33
N ALA A 23 -35.29 21.77 13.33
CA ALA A 23 -35.40 22.77 14.39
C ALA A 23 -35.40 24.22 13.87
N PHE A 24 -34.78 24.50 12.71
CA PHE A 24 -34.80 25.82 12.09
C PHE A 24 -36.18 26.20 11.52
N GLU A 25 -37.07 25.23 11.25
CA GLU A 25 -38.43 25.50 10.77
C GLU A 25 -39.30 26.19 11.85
N SER A 26 -38.92 26.05 13.12
CA SER A 26 -39.57 26.75 14.23
C SER A 26 -39.29 28.27 14.25
N LEU A 27 -38.28 28.72 13.50
CA LEU A 27 -37.90 30.13 13.38
C LEU A 27 -38.49 30.74 12.10
N ALA A 28 -38.83 32.03 12.15
CA ALA A 28 -39.24 32.74 10.95
C ALA A 28 -38.08 32.74 9.93
N PRO A 29 -38.30 32.48 8.62
CA PRO A 29 -37.22 32.32 7.63
C PRO A 29 -36.24 33.50 7.55
N SER A 30 -36.70 34.71 7.85
CA SER A 30 -35.93 35.96 7.85
C SER A 30 -35.20 36.26 9.17
N THR A 31 -35.29 35.37 10.16
CA THR A 31 -34.65 35.54 11.48
C THR A 31 -33.15 35.56 11.30
N LYS A 32 -32.51 36.66 11.72
CA LYS A 32 -31.05 36.83 11.64
C LYS A 32 -30.39 36.08 12.80
N LEU A 33 -29.57 35.09 12.47
CA LEU A 33 -29.00 34.19 13.45
C LEU A 33 -27.75 34.76 14.11
N ARG A 34 -27.62 34.50 15.40
CA ARG A 34 -26.41 34.67 16.20
C ARG A 34 -25.91 33.27 16.54
N VAL A 35 -24.71 32.91 16.11
CA VAL A 35 -24.21 31.53 16.27
C VAL A 35 -23.06 31.50 17.27
N VAL A 36 -23.19 30.69 18.30
CA VAL A 36 -22.16 30.51 19.34
C VAL A 36 -21.57 29.12 19.18
N GLY A 37 -20.30 29.05 18.80
CA GLY A 37 -19.54 27.81 18.81
C GLY A 37 -18.92 27.57 20.18
N VAL A 38 -19.01 26.35 20.68
CA VAL A 38 -18.42 25.92 21.94
C VAL A 38 -17.49 24.75 21.66
N LEU A 39 -16.24 24.89 22.07
CA LEU A 39 -15.21 23.89 21.88
C LEU A 39 -14.55 23.57 23.22
N ASN A 40 -14.48 22.29 23.58
CA ASN A 40 -13.64 21.84 24.70
C ASN A 40 -12.24 21.50 24.17
N GLY A 41 -11.27 22.36 24.45
CA GLY A 41 -9.88 22.20 24.03
C GLY A 41 -9.12 21.08 24.74
N ASP A 42 -9.65 20.54 25.84
CA ASP A 42 -9.02 19.43 26.59
C ASP A 42 -9.52 18.06 26.15
N ALA A 43 -10.67 17.99 25.51
CA ALA A 43 -11.25 16.73 25.07
C ALA A 43 -10.36 16.12 23.98
N ALA A 44 -10.07 14.82 24.11
CA ALA A 44 -9.67 14.01 22.97
C ALA A 44 -10.82 13.93 21.95
N ALA A 45 -10.49 13.55 20.71
CA ALA A 45 -11.46 13.39 19.63
C ALA A 45 -12.63 12.44 20.02
N ASP A 46 -12.31 11.39 20.77
CA ASP A 46 -13.19 10.32 21.24
C ASP A 46 -13.57 10.43 22.73
N ALA A 47 -13.41 11.63 23.32
CA ALA A 47 -13.65 11.83 24.75
C ALA A 47 -15.10 11.46 25.13
N SER A 48 -15.24 10.66 26.19
CA SER A 48 -16.55 10.35 26.76
C SER A 48 -17.16 11.58 27.43
N PHE A 49 -18.49 11.59 27.54
CA PHE A 49 -19.22 12.64 28.26
C PHE A 49 -18.65 12.87 29.68
N GLU A 50 -18.36 11.79 30.41
CA GLU A 50 -17.80 11.83 31.75
C GLU A 50 -16.38 12.43 31.79
N ALA A 51 -15.55 12.14 30.78
CA ALA A 51 -14.22 12.75 30.65
C ALA A 51 -14.29 14.27 30.46
N THR A 52 -15.44 14.81 30.08
CA THR A 52 -15.69 16.24 29.90
C THR A 52 -16.56 16.86 30.99
N LYS A 53 -16.77 16.19 32.13
CA LYS A 53 -17.73 16.60 33.17
C LYS A 53 -17.59 18.05 33.65
N ASP A 54 -16.37 18.58 33.82
CA ASP A 54 -16.14 19.97 34.21
C ASP A 54 -16.66 20.97 33.14
N HIS A 55 -16.58 20.58 31.87
CA HIS A 55 -17.08 21.38 30.74
C HIS A 55 -18.59 21.27 30.66
N GLN A 56 -19.13 20.06 30.85
CA GLN A 56 -20.58 19.83 30.90
C GLN A 56 -21.24 20.55 32.08
N ALA A 57 -20.60 20.57 33.26
CA ALA A 57 -21.05 21.33 34.43
C ALA A 57 -21.08 22.83 34.15
N MET A 58 -20.09 23.36 33.43
CA MET A 58 -20.10 24.75 32.98
C MET A 58 -21.29 25.04 32.06
N LEU A 59 -21.54 24.19 31.06
CA LEU A 59 -22.68 24.34 30.16
C LEU A 59 -24.02 24.21 30.89
N HIS A 60 -24.16 23.23 31.77
CA HIS A 60 -25.35 23.04 32.61
C HIS A 60 -25.62 24.24 33.51
N THR A 61 -24.56 24.85 34.06
CA THR A 61 -24.66 26.06 34.89
C THR A 61 -25.07 27.29 34.06
N MET A 62 -24.71 27.35 32.76
CA MET A 62 -25.24 28.39 31.86
C MET A 62 -26.73 28.16 31.57
N SER A 63 -27.10 26.93 31.23
CA SER A 63 -28.47 26.50 30.96
C SER A 63 -28.55 24.98 30.93
N GLN A 64 -29.64 24.43 31.50
CA GLN A 64 -29.88 22.99 31.56
C GLN A 64 -30.03 22.34 30.16
N ALA A 65 -30.26 23.12 29.10
CA ALA A 65 -30.43 22.62 27.74
C ALA A 65 -29.11 22.43 26.95
N LEU A 66 -28.02 23.04 27.43
CA LEU A 66 -26.73 23.09 26.75
C LEU A 66 -25.80 21.88 26.93
N PRO A 67 -25.96 20.98 27.92
CA PRO A 67 -25.16 19.75 27.95
C PRO A 67 -25.34 18.89 26.69
N THR A 68 -24.24 18.28 26.23
CA THR A 68 -24.23 17.34 25.10
C THR A 68 -24.47 15.92 25.60
N HIS A 69 -25.73 15.60 25.94
CA HIS A 69 -26.06 14.28 26.48
C HIS A 69 -25.57 13.13 25.59
N PRO A 70 -25.17 11.99 26.19
CA PRO A 70 -24.74 10.83 25.42
C PRO A 70 -25.81 10.42 24.42
N THR A 71 -25.50 10.57 23.13
CA THR A 71 -26.36 10.07 22.06
C THR A 71 -25.79 8.71 21.65
N PRO A 72 -26.56 7.61 21.70
CA PRO A 72 -26.05 6.32 21.25
C PRO A 72 -25.60 6.45 19.80
N ALA A 73 -24.38 5.99 19.50
CA ALA A 73 -23.89 5.94 18.13
C ALA A 73 -24.93 5.23 17.26
N ALA A 74 -25.54 5.95 16.32
CA ALA A 74 -26.32 5.32 15.27
C ALA A 74 -25.39 4.35 14.53
N SER A 75 -25.84 3.15 14.16
CA SER A 75 -24.97 2.07 13.67
C SER A 75 -23.90 2.54 12.66
N GLY A 76 -22.63 2.61 13.09
CA GLY A 76 -21.49 3.03 12.27
C GLY A 76 -21.31 4.55 12.08
N LYS A 77 -21.93 5.38 12.92
CA LYS A 77 -21.74 6.83 12.95
C LYS A 77 -21.44 7.34 14.36
N ARG A 78 -20.50 8.29 14.46
CA ARG A 78 -20.17 9.02 15.69
C ARG A 78 -20.53 10.51 15.57
N PRO A 79 -20.99 11.16 16.65
CA PRO A 79 -21.37 12.57 16.61
C PRO A 79 -20.14 13.47 16.52
N LEU A 80 -20.20 14.53 15.72
CA LEU A 80 -19.12 15.51 15.53
C LEU A 80 -19.49 16.91 16.04
N LEU A 81 -20.72 17.34 15.74
CA LEU A 81 -21.24 18.66 16.05
C LEU A 81 -22.65 18.51 16.61
N TRP A 82 -22.91 19.09 17.78
CA TRP A 82 -24.22 19.21 18.41
C TRP A 82 -24.78 20.62 18.24
N MET A 83 -26.10 20.72 18.26
CA MET A 83 -26.82 21.97 18.16
C MET A 83 -27.88 22.09 19.26
N HIS A 84 -28.06 23.32 19.72
CA HIS A 84 -29.23 23.74 20.46
C HIS A 84 -29.77 25.03 19.87
N VAL A 85 -31.07 25.03 19.59
CA VAL A 85 -31.84 26.19 19.17
C VAL A 85 -33.02 26.27 20.13
N GLU A 86 -33.15 27.39 20.84
CA GLU A 86 -34.30 27.65 21.69
C GLU A 86 -35.44 28.23 20.84
N ALA A 87 -36.66 27.75 21.06
CA ALA A 87 -37.83 28.25 20.35
C ALA A 87 -37.98 29.77 20.58
N SER A 88 -38.14 30.54 19.50
CA SER A 88 -38.23 32.02 19.52
C SER A 88 -36.92 32.76 19.81
N SER A 89 -35.80 32.06 20.02
CA SER A 89 -34.47 32.67 20.12
C SER A 89 -33.82 32.76 18.75
N ASN A 90 -33.11 33.86 18.49
CA ASN A 90 -32.25 33.96 17.30
C ASN A 90 -30.82 33.49 17.58
N VAL A 91 -30.57 32.89 18.74
CA VAL A 91 -29.27 32.32 19.11
C VAL A 91 -29.26 30.82 18.87
N VAL A 92 -28.23 30.37 18.14
CA VAL A 92 -27.93 28.96 17.90
C VAL A 92 -26.62 28.64 18.62
N VAL A 93 -26.64 27.64 19.49
CA VAL A 93 -25.43 27.15 20.15
C VAL A 93 -24.99 25.87 19.44
N LEU A 94 -23.75 25.86 18.96
CA LEU A 94 -23.07 24.71 18.38
C LEU A 94 -22.01 24.23 19.34
N HIS A 95 -21.94 22.93 19.60
CA HIS A 95 -20.86 22.32 20.35
C HIS A 95 -20.16 21.31 19.44
N GLY A 96 -18.84 21.26 19.43
CA GLY A 96 -18.11 20.33 18.56
C GLY A 96 -17.03 19.56 19.29
N ASN A 97 -16.76 18.35 18.80
CA ASN A 97 -15.58 17.60 19.20
C ASN A 97 -14.31 18.34 18.79
N ASN A 98 -13.23 18.09 19.54
CA ASN A 98 -11.90 18.64 19.28
C ASN A 98 -11.17 17.93 18.12
N GLU A 99 -11.94 17.49 17.13
CA GLU A 99 -11.45 16.92 15.88
C GLU A 99 -11.15 18.02 14.87
N HIS A 100 -10.37 17.67 13.85
CA HIS A 100 -10.03 18.61 12.79
C HIS A 100 -11.28 19.20 12.10
N ALA A 101 -12.20 18.34 11.63
CA ALA A 101 -13.43 18.78 10.97
C ALA A 101 -14.35 19.58 11.91
N GLY A 102 -14.49 19.14 13.17
CA GLY A 102 -15.31 19.81 14.18
C GLY A 102 -14.82 21.24 14.46
N ARG A 103 -13.50 21.42 14.64
CA ARG A 103 -12.88 22.75 14.81
C ARG A 103 -13.12 23.65 13.61
N LEU A 104 -12.92 23.13 12.40
CA LEU A 104 -13.09 23.92 11.17
C LEU A 104 -14.54 24.38 10.99
N LEU A 105 -15.51 23.48 11.16
CA LEU A 105 -16.93 23.80 11.07
C LEU A 105 -17.35 24.81 12.15
N LEU A 106 -16.91 24.63 13.39
CA LEU A 106 -17.20 25.59 14.47
C LEU A 106 -16.66 26.98 14.15
N VAL A 107 -15.42 27.07 13.68
CA VAL A 107 -14.82 28.35 13.28
C VAL A 107 -15.63 29.02 12.16
N LEU A 108 -16.02 28.25 11.14
CA LEU A 108 -16.71 28.78 9.97
C LEU A 108 -18.18 29.15 10.22
N LEU A 109 -18.89 28.40 11.06
CA LEU A 109 -20.32 28.61 11.31
C LEU A 109 -20.57 29.66 12.40
N SER A 110 -19.64 29.84 13.33
CA SER A 110 -19.87 30.67 14.52
C SER A 110 -19.70 32.17 14.27
N SER A 111 -20.41 32.97 15.06
CA SER A 111 -20.20 34.42 15.25
C SER A 111 -19.25 34.67 16.42
N VAL A 112 -19.36 33.84 17.46
CA VAL A 112 -18.49 33.80 18.63
C VAL A 112 -18.04 32.37 18.84
N LEU A 113 -16.74 32.15 19.03
CA LEU A 113 -16.16 30.85 19.40
C LEU A 113 -15.70 30.89 20.85
N LEU A 114 -16.40 30.15 21.72
CA LEU A 114 -16.04 29.88 23.10
C LEU A 114 -15.08 28.68 23.14
N TYR A 115 -13.79 28.95 23.30
CA TYR A 115 -12.77 27.92 23.47
C TYR A 115 -12.54 27.67 24.97
N SER A 116 -12.98 26.53 25.47
CA SER A 116 -12.90 26.14 26.88
C SER A 116 -11.69 25.25 27.14
N GLN A 117 -10.86 25.59 28.11
CA GLN A 117 -9.68 24.82 28.51
C GLN A 117 -9.58 24.73 30.04
N ASP A 118 -9.20 23.58 30.56
CA ASP A 118 -8.98 23.26 31.96
C ASP A 118 -7.51 23.40 32.32
N SER A 119 -7.07 24.64 32.43
CA SER A 119 -5.77 25.03 32.96
C SER A 119 -5.65 26.55 32.95
N GLU A 120 -4.51 27.06 33.42
CA GLU A 120 -4.04 28.40 33.08
C GLU A 120 -3.91 28.55 31.55
N LEU A 121 -3.98 29.80 31.06
CA LEU A 121 -3.96 30.12 29.63
C LEU A 121 -2.61 29.69 29.02
N ASN A 122 -2.66 28.83 28.00
CA ASN A 122 -1.49 28.36 27.26
C ASN A 122 -1.84 28.09 25.79
N PHE A 123 -1.02 28.60 24.87
CA PHE A 123 -1.22 28.50 23.42
C PHE A 123 -0.89 27.13 22.82
N ASP A 124 -0.30 26.19 23.56
CA ASP A 124 0.09 24.86 23.03
C ASP A 124 -1.10 24.10 22.40
N LYS A 125 -2.28 24.18 23.02
CA LYS A 125 -3.50 23.53 22.48
C LYS A 125 -4.17 24.30 21.35
N LEU A 126 -3.72 25.52 21.08
CA LEU A 126 -4.25 26.40 20.03
C LEU A 126 -3.39 26.40 18.76
N GLN A 127 -2.32 25.61 18.70
CA GLN A 127 -1.40 25.59 17.55
C GLN A 127 -2.09 25.26 16.22
N TRP A 128 -3.22 24.55 16.24
CA TRP A 128 -4.04 24.28 15.06
C TRP A 128 -4.53 25.55 14.36
N ILE A 129 -4.65 26.68 15.05
CA ILE A 129 -5.05 27.97 14.46
C ILE A 129 -4.06 28.41 13.38
N SER A 130 -2.78 28.09 13.51
CA SER A 130 -1.76 28.43 12.52
C SER A 130 -2.02 27.78 11.15
N SER A 131 -2.78 26.68 11.11
CA SER A 131 -3.12 25.96 9.89
C SER A 131 -4.38 26.48 9.19
N LEU A 132 -5.17 27.39 9.80
CA LEU A 132 -6.41 27.90 9.22
C LEU A 132 -6.24 28.54 7.82
N PRO A 133 -5.20 29.36 7.55
CA PRO A 133 -5.01 29.95 6.22
C PRO A 133 -4.88 28.92 5.10
N SER A 134 -4.30 27.76 5.41
CA SER A 134 -4.16 26.67 4.44
C SER A 134 -5.50 25.98 4.15
N GLN A 135 -6.39 25.91 5.16
CA GLN A 135 -7.65 25.16 5.16
C GLN A 135 -8.82 25.91 4.53
N LEU A 136 -8.66 27.21 4.31
CA LEU A 136 -9.75 28.10 3.97
C LEU A 136 -9.46 28.81 2.65
N LYS A 137 -10.52 29.02 1.86
CA LYS A 137 -10.50 29.94 0.72
C LYS A 137 -11.59 30.97 0.91
N ILE A 138 -11.21 32.24 0.97
CA ILE A 138 -12.15 33.36 1.05
C ILE A 138 -12.52 33.84 -0.37
N ARG A 139 -11.57 33.78 -1.30
CA ARG A 139 -11.74 34.11 -2.73
C ARG A 139 -11.12 33.03 -3.62
N GLY A 140 -11.58 32.90 -4.86
CA GLY A 140 -11.21 31.80 -5.76
C GLY A 140 -9.71 31.67 -6.08
N ASN A 141 -9.01 32.80 -6.27
CA ASN A 141 -7.58 32.84 -6.65
C ASN A 141 -6.69 33.42 -5.53
N GLN A 142 -6.95 33.04 -4.28
CA GLN A 142 -6.21 33.54 -3.12
C GLN A 142 -5.15 32.52 -2.68
N ASP A 143 -3.92 33.00 -2.48
CA ASP A 143 -2.84 32.24 -1.86
C ASP A 143 -2.94 32.29 -0.33
N GLU A 144 -2.18 31.44 0.37
CA GLU A 144 -2.24 31.32 1.83
C GLU A 144 -1.96 32.66 2.54
N ALA A 145 -0.97 33.42 2.06
CA ALA A 145 -0.64 34.73 2.61
C ALA A 145 -1.79 35.73 2.42
N GLY A 146 -2.46 35.67 1.26
CA GLY A 146 -3.69 36.41 1.01
C GLY A 146 -4.79 36.01 1.98
N VAL A 147 -5.03 34.71 2.20
CA VAL A 147 -6.07 34.22 3.12
C VAL A 147 -5.77 34.69 4.54
N ALA A 148 -4.54 34.51 5.01
CA ALA A 148 -4.08 34.93 6.33
C ALA A 148 -4.35 36.42 6.60
N LYS A 149 -4.17 37.27 5.58
CA LYS A 149 -4.43 38.71 5.66
C LYS A 149 -5.92 39.04 5.81
N ASP A 150 -6.79 38.27 5.17
CA ASP A 150 -8.24 38.52 5.16
C ASP A 150 -8.99 37.85 6.32
N LEU A 151 -8.42 36.79 6.91
CA LEU A 151 -9.10 35.95 7.93
C LEU A 151 -9.69 36.75 9.09
N GLY A 152 -9.02 37.82 9.54
CA GLY A 152 -9.51 38.67 10.63
C GLY A 152 -10.90 39.28 10.39
N SER A 153 -11.34 39.40 9.14
CA SER A 153 -12.67 39.92 8.78
C SER A 153 -13.76 38.84 8.68
N HIS A 154 -13.38 37.57 8.69
CA HIS A 154 -14.28 36.44 8.44
C HIS A 154 -14.40 35.47 9.62
N LEU A 155 -13.39 35.43 10.49
CA LEU A 155 -13.37 34.57 11.67
C LEU A 155 -14.26 35.11 12.80
N PRO A 156 -14.79 34.23 13.65
CA PRO A 156 -15.64 34.62 14.77
C PRO A 156 -14.85 35.43 15.81
N ARG A 157 -15.57 36.13 16.69
CA ARG A 157 -14.99 36.61 17.94
C ARG A 157 -14.48 35.43 18.75
N PHE A 158 -13.24 35.47 19.22
CA PHE A 158 -12.66 34.41 20.05
C PHE A 158 -12.85 34.71 21.53
N VAL A 159 -13.38 33.79 22.32
CA VAL A 159 -13.48 33.93 23.78
C VAL A 159 -12.82 32.73 24.42
N TRP A 160 -11.72 32.98 25.13
CA TRP A 160 -11.03 31.92 25.86
C TRP A 160 -11.66 31.75 27.25
N VAL A 161 -12.25 30.58 27.50
CA VAL A 161 -12.78 30.22 28.80
C VAL A 161 -11.78 29.31 29.53
N SER A 162 -11.05 29.87 30.50
CA SER A 162 -10.10 29.11 31.31
C SER A 162 -10.80 28.62 32.59
N ARG A 163 -11.03 27.31 32.66
CA ARG A 163 -11.61 26.60 33.80
C ARG A 163 -10.55 26.35 34.87
N ASN A 164 -10.99 26.18 36.12
CA ASN A 164 -10.13 25.92 37.29
C ASN A 164 -8.97 26.94 37.48
N SER A 165 -9.21 28.17 37.07
CA SER A 165 -8.23 29.25 37.02
C SER A 165 -7.95 29.91 38.36
N LYS A 166 -6.69 30.32 38.57
CA LYS A 166 -6.21 31.01 39.77
C LYS A 166 -6.43 32.53 39.72
N VAL A 167 -7.65 32.97 39.38
CA VAL A 167 -7.98 34.39 39.11
C VAL A 167 -7.53 35.35 40.23
N LYS A 168 -7.63 34.95 41.50
CA LYS A 168 -7.23 35.77 42.67
C LYS A 168 -5.73 36.04 42.76
N TRP A 169 -4.92 35.34 41.96
CA TRP A 169 -3.45 35.38 42.01
C TRP A 169 -2.85 36.06 40.78
N LEU A 170 -3.68 36.60 39.88
CA LEU A 170 -3.20 37.39 38.74
C LEU A 170 -2.61 38.69 39.27
N LYS A 171 -1.29 38.73 39.31
CA LYS A 171 -0.52 39.89 39.74
C LYS A 171 0.46 40.30 38.65
N ASP A 172 0.63 41.60 38.51
CA ASP A 172 1.62 42.19 37.64
C ASP A 172 3.01 41.89 38.22
N ALA A 173 3.90 41.35 37.39
CA ALA A 173 5.21 40.88 37.86
C ALA A 173 6.14 42.03 38.30
N ALA A 174 5.96 43.23 37.75
CA ALA A 174 6.81 44.39 38.05
C ALA A 174 6.30 45.19 39.25
N THR A 175 4.98 45.30 39.42
CA THR A 175 4.33 46.18 40.41
C THR A 175 3.63 45.42 41.53
N GLY A 176 3.36 44.11 41.36
CA GLY A 176 2.62 43.29 42.31
C GLY A 176 1.12 43.58 42.40
N ALA A 177 0.61 44.51 41.58
CA ALA A 177 -0.80 44.91 41.55
C ALA A 177 -1.68 43.81 40.95
N SER A 178 -2.97 43.79 41.32
CA SER A 178 -3.94 42.85 40.72
C SER A 178 -4.15 43.16 39.24
N VAL A 179 -4.14 42.14 38.39
CA VAL A 179 -4.32 42.27 36.93
C VAL A 179 -5.69 41.70 36.56
N SER A 180 -6.42 42.37 35.66
CA SER A 180 -7.69 41.84 35.16
C SER A 180 -7.44 40.64 34.23
N PRO A 181 -8.38 39.69 34.08
CA PRO A 181 -8.21 38.58 33.15
C PRO A 181 -7.85 39.04 31.72
N VAL A 182 -8.48 40.12 31.26
CA VAL A 182 -8.25 40.69 29.92
C VAL A 182 -6.83 41.25 29.80
N ASP A 183 -6.36 41.99 30.80
CA ASP A 183 -5.00 42.53 30.80
C ASP A 183 -3.95 41.41 30.85
N TYR A 184 -4.23 40.34 31.62
CA TYR A 184 -3.38 39.15 31.68
C TYR A 184 -3.34 38.43 30.32
N PHE A 185 -4.48 38.25 29.66
CA PHE A 185 -4.51 37.65 28.33
C PHE A 185 -3.78 38.50 27.28
N ASN A 186 -3.92 39.83 27.35
CA ASN A 186 -3.17 40.72 26.47
C ASN A 186 -1.67 40.69 26.74
N SER A 187 -1.23 40.52 27.99
CA SER A 187 0.20 40.39 28.30
C SER A 187 0.80 39.08 27.78
N LEU A 188 0.02 37.99 27.73
CA LEU A 188 0.45 36.73 27.10
C LEU A 188 0.64 36.85 25.58
N LEU A 189 -0.04 37.79 24.93
CA LEU A 189 0.11 38.08 23.50
C LEU A 189 1.28 39.03 23.20
N ALA A 190 1.92 39.61 24.23
CA ALA A 190 3.12 40.40 24.03
C ALA A 190 4.23 39.52 23.44
N LEU A 191 4.95 40.07 22.47
CA LEU A 191 6.04 39.36 21.80
C LEU A 191 7.20 39.17 22.76
N ASP A 192 7.75 37.95 22.78
CA ASP A 192 8.90 37.61 23.60
C ASP A 192 10.15 38.29 23.05
N THR A 193 10.98 38.80 23.94
CA THR A 193 12.26 39.42 23.56
C THR A 193 13.30 38.34 23.26
N GLY A 194 13.98 38.44 22.12
CA GLY A 194 15.05 37.53 21.72
C GLY A 194 14.83 36.88 20.36
N PHE A 195 15.89 36.28 19.82
CA PHE A 195 15.92 35.67 18.48
C PHE A 195 16.11 34.16 18.52
N SER A 196 15.77 33.51 19.63
CA SER A 196 15.79 32.04 19.70
C SER A 196 14.70 31.47 18.78
N GLU A 197 14.91 30.26 18.27
CA GLU A 197 13.90 29.57 17.43
C GLU A 197 12.55 29.43 18.16
N ALA A 198 12.59 29.09 19.44
CA ALA A 198 11.39 29.01 20.29
C ALA A 198 10.68 30.37 20.41
N SER A 199 11.43 31.46 20.62
CA SER A 199 10.87 32.82 20.68
C SER A 199 10.30 33.25 19.32
N MET A 200 10.96 32.93 18.21
CA MET A 200 10.46 33.22 16.86
C MET A 200 9.17 32.46 16.56
N HIS A 201 9.10 31.17 16.89
CA HIS A 201 7.90 30.36 16.69
C HIS A 201 6.73 30.87 17.55
N ALA A 202 6.97 31.15 18.84
CA ALA A 202 5.97 31.72 19.73
C ALA A 202 5.46 33.08 19.23
N ASN A 203 6.37 33.96 18.80
CA ASN A 203 6.03 35.27 18.26
C ASN A 203 5.25 35.20 16.95
N ALA A 204 5.58 34.25 16.07
CA ALA A 204 4.82 34.00 14.84
C ALA A 204 3.39 33.58 15.18
N PHE A 205 3.20 32.62 16.09
CA PHE A 205 1.88 32.19 16.54
C PHE A 205 1.07 33.36 17.16
N LYS A 206 1.67 34.11 18.10
CA LYS A 206 1.02 35.28 18.74
C LYS A 206 0.57 36.32 17.72
N THR A 207 1.38 36.53 16.67
CA THR A 207 1.07 37.44 15.56
C THR A 207 -0.10 36.93 14.73
N TYR A 208 -0.07 35.66 14.32
CA TYR A 208 -1.18 35.05 13.57
C TYR A 208 -2.47 35.06 14.36
N PHE A 209 -2.44 34.61 15.61
CA PHE A 209 -3.60 34.59 16.49
C PHE A 209 -4.24 35.99 16.62
N SER A 210 -3.42 37.02 16.84
CA SER A 210 -3.90 38.40 16.96
C SER A 210 -4.47 38.97 15.66
N SER A 211 -3.93 38.53 14.51
CA SER A 211 -4.41 38.91 13.17
C SER A 211 -5.71 38.20 12.79
N PHE A 212 -5.82 36.92 13.13
CA PHE A 212 -6.97 36.08 12.80
C PHE A 212 -8.16 36.39 13.71
N PHE A 213 -7.91 36.74 14.97
CA PHE A 213 -8.93 37.07 15.96
C PHE A 213 -8.74 38.49 16.50
N PRO A 214 -9.07 39.52 15.70
CA PRO A 214 -8.96 40.91 16.14
C PRO A 214 -9.90 41.20 17.31
N HIS A 215 -11.07 40.55 17.32
CA HIS A 215 -12.02 40.58 18.42
C HIS A 215 -11.81 39.35 19.31
N ARG A 216 -11.23 39.56 20.48
CA ARG A 216 -10.93 38.50 21.43
C ARG A 216 -11.26 38.92 22.86
N ASP A 217 -11.66 37.95 23.69
CA ASP A 217 -11.97 38.14 25.09
C ASP A 217 -11.55 36.91 25.90
N VAL A 218 -11.58 37.01 27.23
CA VAL A 218 -11.22 35.92 28.12
C VAL A 218 -12.13 35.91 29.34
N VAL A 219 -12.55 34.72 29.74
CA VAL A 219 -13.28 34.48 30.98
C VAL A 219 -12.54 33.41 31.78
N MET A 220 -12.11 33.77 32.99
CA MET A 220 -11.43 32.83 33.88
C MET A 220 -12.39 32.40 34.98
N LEU A 221 -12.68 31.11 35.04
CA LEU A 221 -13.57 30.50 36.01
C LEU A 221 -12.73 29.92 37.14
N SER A 222 -13.06 30.24 38.39
CA SER A 222 -12.47 29.53 39.52
C SER A 222 -12.92 28.06 39.54
N ARG A 223 -12.37 27.25 40.45
CA ARG A 223 -12.90 25.89 40.66
C ARG A 223 -14.39 25.92 40.99
N ALA A 224 -15.12 24.94 40.49
CA ALA A 224 -16.57 24.81 40.68
C ALA A 224 -16.92 24.44 42.13
N LEU A 225 -16.18 23.52 42.74
CA LEU A 225 -16.33 23.07 44.13
C LEU A 225 -15.18 23.53 45.02
N ASP A 226 -15.44 23.61 46.33
CA ASP A 226 -14.41 23.80 47.33
C ASP A 226 -13.65 22.49 47.59
N LEU A 227 -12.36 22.58 47.96
CA LEU A 227 -11.51 21.40 48.22
C LEU A 227 -12.09 20.44 49.27
N ASN A 228 -12.89 20.98 50.19
CA ASN A 228 -13.47 20.23 51.30
C ASN A 228 -14.99 20.03 51.13
N ALA A 229 -15.52 20.15 49.91
CA ALA A 229 -16.95 20.04 49.66
C ALA A 229 -17.52 18.63 49.95
N GLY A 230 -16.66 17.59 49.98
CA GLY A 230 -17.07 16.22 50.27
C GLY A 230 -17.95 15.57 49.18
N ILE A 231 -18.11 16.24 48.04
CA ILE A 231 -18.84 15.79 46.86
C ILE A 231 -17.91 15.87 45.64
N GLU A 232 -18.06 14.93 44.71
CA GLU A 232 -17.39 14.99 43.41
C GLU A 232 -18.21 15.81 42.43
N LEU A 233 -17.52 16.57 41.57
CA LEU A 233 -18.21 17.32 40.52
C LEU A 233 -18.77 16.35 39.47
N ALA A 234 -20.09 16.41 39.29
CA ALA A 234 -20.84 15.84 38.19
C ALA A 234 -21.39 16.95 37.27
N TRP A 235 -21.81 16.60 36.05
CA TRP A 235 -22.33 17.56 35.08
C TRP A 235 -23.62 18.27 35.54
N ASP A 236 -24.46 17.59 36.32
CA ASP A 236 -25.76 18.04 36.84
C ASP A 236 -25.69 18.48 38.31
N THR A 237 -24.48 18.71 38.83
CA THR A 237 -24.27 19.17 40.20
C THR A 237 -25.15 20.38 40.50
N PRO A 238 -25.99 20.35 41.56
CA PRO A 238 -26.92 21.43 41.86
C PRO A 238 -26.20 22.77 42.04
N VAL A 239 -26.75 23.85 41.46
CA VAL A 239 -26.13 25.19 41.49
C VAL A 239 -25.83 25.66 42.91
N ASP A 240 -26.68 25.33 43.88
CA ASP A 240 -26.50 25.69 45.31
C ASP A 240 -25.28 25.02 45.96
N SER A 241 -24.78 23.93 45.39
CA SER A 241 -23.57 23.24 45.87
C SER A 241 -22.29 23.76 45.21
N LEU A 242 -22.42 24.59 44.15
CA LEU A 242 -21.30 25.22 43.47
C LEU A 242 -20.88 26.50 44.19
N ARG A 243 -19.61 26.87 44.03
CA ARG A 243 -19.08 28.11 44.61
C ARG A 243 -19.73 29.32 43.96
N SER A 244 -20.20 30.27 44.75
CA SER A 244 -20.85 31.50 44.28
C SER A 244 -19.99 32.30 43.27
N ALA A 245 -18.67 32.32 43.46
CA ALA A 245 -17.74 32.97 42.53
C ALA A 245 -17.67 32.26 41.16
N TYR A 246 -17.82 30.94 41.13
CA TYR A 246 -17.91 30.16 39.89
C TYR A 246 -19.23 30.45 39.19
N VAL A 247 -20.35 30.31 39.90
CA VAL A 247 -21.70 30.55 39.37
C VAL A 247 -21.80 31.96 38.77
N SER A 248 -21.40 32.98 39.53
CA SER A 248 -21.42 34.37 39.04
C SER A 248 -20.55 34.58 37.79
N ALA A 249 -19.42 33.87 37.66
CA ALA A 249 -18.57 33.97 36.48
C ALA A 249 -19.20 33.26 35.26
N VAL A 250 -19.87 32.11 35.46
CA VAL A 250 -20.58 31.40 34.41
C VAL A 250 -21.84 32.17 33.95
N GLU A 251 -22.59 32.77 34.87
CA GLU A 251 -23.73 33.63 34.54
C GLU A 251 -23.30 34.86 33.71
N LYS A 252 -22.14 35.45 34.02
CA LYS A 252 -21.55 36.54 33.21
C LYS A 252 -21.13 36.07 31.83
N LEU A 253 -20.58 34.87 31.71
CA LEU A 253 -20.24 34.26 30.42
C LEU A 253 -21.51 34.02 29.59
N HIS A 254 -22.55 33.45 30.20
CA HIS A 254 -23.85 33.21 29.56
C HIS A 254 -24.50 34.51 29.08
N SER A 255 -24.73 35.47 29.98
CA SER A 255 -25.36 36.76 29.66
C SER A 255 -24.63 37.58 28.60
N ARG A 256 -23.29 37.50 28.55
CA ARG A 256 -22.52 38.24 27.54
C ARG A 256 -22.47 37.57 26.18
N PHE A 257 -22.35 36.24 26.12
CA PHE A 257 -21.96 35.56 24.87
C PHE A 257 -22.94 34.50 24.37
N VAL A 258 -23.96 34.16 25.15
CA VAL A 258 -24.89 33.05 24.83
C VAL A 258 -26.35 33.48 24.94
N ALA A 259 -26.70 34.32 25.92
CA ALA A 259 -28.08 34.70 26.18
C ALA A 259 -28.73 35.43 24.98
N PRO A 260 -30.04 35.27 24.74
CA PRO A 260 -30.73 35.92 23.63
C PRO A 260 -30.64 37.45 23.65
N ASP A 261 -30.57 38.05 24.84
CA ASP A 261 -30.47 39.49 25.08
C ASP A 261 -29.02 40.02 25.10
N ALA A 262 -28.03 39.17 24.80
CA ALA A 262 -26.64 39.57 24.68
C ALA A 262 -26.47 40.75 23.69
N GLY A 263 -25.56 41.66 24.02
CA GLY A 263 -25.25 42.83 23.21
C GLY A 263 -24.75 42.47 21.82
N GLN A 264 -25.04 43.32 20.83
CA GLN A 264 -24.58 43.09 19.44
C GLN A 264 -23.05 43.16 19.32
N ASP A 265 -22.38 43.84 20.25
CA ASP A 265 -20.93 43.94 20.37
C ASP A 265 -20.28 42.66 20.94
N THR A 266 -21.02 41.92 21.78
CA THR A 266 -20.54 40.68 22.38
C THR A 266 -20.94 39.45 21.59
N LEU A 267 -22.20 39.39 21.12
CA LEU A 267 -22.76 38.34 20.28
C LEU A 267 -23.37 38.94 18.99
N PRO A 268 -22.53 39.19 17.97
CA PRO A 268 -23.01 39.72 16.70
C PRO A 268 -23.81 38.67 15.91
N VAL A 269 -24.62 39.16 14.98
CA VAL A 269 -25.26 38.32 13.95
C VAL A 269 -24.19 37.70 13.06
N LYS A 270 -24.36 36.42 12.69
CA LYS A 270 -23.44 35.75 11.78
C LYS A 270 -23.47 36.43 10.42
N LEU A 271 -22.30 36.84 9.93
CA LEU A 271 -22.16 37.41 8.60
C LEU A 271 -21.52 36.40 7.66
N VAL A 272 -22.04 36.31 6.44
CA VAL A 272 -21.44 35.60 5.31
C VAL A 272 -21.30 36.61 4.18
N HIS A 273 -20.06 36.88 3.76
CA HIS A 273 -19.74 37.95 2.80
C HIS A 273 -20.41 39.30 3.13
N GLY A 274 -20.43 39.68 4.41
CA GLY A 274 -21.04 40.93 4.89
C GLY A 274 -22.56 40.92 4.99
N THR A 275 -23.23 39.83 4.61
CA THR A 275 -24.69 39.68 4.71
C THR A 275 -25.06 38.90 5.96
N ALA A 276 -26.09 39.37 6.68
CA ALA A 276 -26.62 38.65 7.83
C ALA A 276 -27.19 37.29 7.44
N LEU A 277 -26.68 36.22 8.04
CA LEU A 277 -27.15 34.87 7.85
C LEU A 277 -28.54 34.71 8.50
N THR A 278 -29.49 34.23 7.71
CA THR A 278 -30.85 33.98 8.17
C THR A 278 -31.09 32.50 8.50
N ALA A 279 -32.16 32.22 9.25
CA ALA A 279 -32.57 30.86 9.61
C ALA A 279 -32.71 29.93 8.38
N SER A 280 -33.29 30.43 7.28
CA SER A 280 -33.45 29.66 6.04
C SER A 280 -32.13 29.41 5.29
N GLN A 281 -31.09 30.21 5.52
CA GLN A 281 -29.81 30.11 4.84
C GLN A 281 -28.79 29.25 5.59
N PHE A 282 -28.97 29.06 6.91
CA PHE A 282 -28.03 28.30 7.71
C PHE A 282 -27.89 26.83 7.26
N PRO A 283 -28.97 26.08 6.99
CA PRO A 283 -28.84 24.71 6.50
C PRO A 283 -28.06 24.62 5.18
N ILE A 284 -28.33 25.54 4.25
CA ILE A 284 -27.63 25.62 2.95
C ILE A 284 -26.12 25.83 3.16
N LEU A 285 -25.76 26.74 4.08
CA LEU A 285 -24.36 27.00 4.42
C LEU A 285 -23.68 25.78 5.05
N LEU A 286 -24.39 25.10 5.97
CA LEU A 286 -23.92 23.89 6.62
C LEU A 286 -23.63 22.78 5.61
N ASP A 287 -24.60 22.49 4.73
CA ASP A 287 -24.46 21.49 3.67
C ASP A 287 -23.27 21.83 2.76
N THR A 288 -23.15 23.10 2.36
CA THR A 288 -22.04 23.56 1.52
C THR A 288 -20.68 23.30 2.17
N TYR A 289 -20.53 23.56 3.48
CA TYR A 289 -19.27 23.32 4.19
C TYR A 289 -19.01 21.83 4.44
N VAL A 290 -20.05 21.06 4.75
CA VAL A 290 -19.94 19.59 4.91
C VAL A 290 -19.51 18.94 3.60
N ASP A 291 -20.13 19.31 2.47
CA ASP A 291 -19.78 18.83 1.14
C ASP A 291 -18.35 19.22 0.76
N ALA A 292 -17.91 20.44 1.07
CA ALA A 292 -16.54 20.87 0.81
C ALA A 292 -15.50 20.05 1.61
N VAL A 293 -15.78 19.76 2.88
CA VAL A 293 -14.91 18.90 3.70
C VAL A 293 -14.88 17.46 3.15
N ASN A 294 -16.04 16.93 2.78
CA ASN A 294 -16.17 15.60 2.19
C ASN A 294 -15.45 15.48 0.84
N ALA A 295 -15.51 16.51 -0.02
CA ALA A 295 -14.87 16.49 -1.33
C ALA A 295 -13.35 16.28 -1.24
N HIS A 296 -12.69 16.91 -0.26
CA HIS A 296 -11.26 16.70 -0.02
C HIS A 296 -10.94 15.26 0.41
N GLN A 297 -11.79 14.65 1.24
CA GLN A 297 -11.62 13.26 1.69
C GLN A 297 -11.96 12.23 0.60
N GLN A 298 -12.97 12.50 -0.23
CA GLN A 298 -13.41 11.62 -1.32
C GLN A 298 -12.35 11.40 -2.39
N GLY A 299 -11.46 12.37 -2.59
CA GLY A 299 -10.38 12.30 -3.56
C GLY A 299 -9.45 11.09 -3.36
N VAL A 300 -8.98 10.88 -2.14
CA VAL A 300 -8.06 9.77 -1.81
C VAL A 300 -8.78 8.43 -1.80
N ALA A 301 -10.05 8.40 -1.36
CA ALA A 301 -10.85 7.18 -1.37
C ALA A 301 -11.11 6.66 -2.81
N ARG A 302 -11.29 7.57 -3.78
CA ARG A 302 -11.41 7.20 -5.22
C ARG A 302 -10.12 6.57 -5.73
N ALA A 303 -8.95 7.08 -5.34
CA ALA A 303 -7.67 6.48 -5.70
C ALA A 303 -7.51 5.04 -5.17
N SER A 304 -7.87 4.79 -3.89
CA SER A 304 -7.90 3.44 -3.31
C SER A 304 -8.84 2.50 -4.06
N THR A 305 -10.02 2.99 -4.44
CA THR A 305 -11.03 2.20 -5.17
C THR A 305 -10.55 1.87 -6.58
N ALA A 306 -9.98 2.84 -7.29
CA ALA A 306 -9.39 2.65 -8.61
C ALA A 306 -8.25 1.63 -8.59
N TYR A 307 -7.41 1.64 -7.54
CA TYR A 307 -6.42 0.58 -7.32
C TYR A 307 -7.08 -0.79 -7.20
N ALA A 308 -8.03 -0.94 -6.27
CA ALA A 308 -8.64 -2.23 -5.95
C ALA A 308 -9.36 -2.84 -7.17
N GLU A 309 -10.13 -2.04 -7.91
CA GLU A 309 -10.85 -2.48 -9.11
C GLU A 309 -9.88 -2.89 -10.23
N THR A 310 -8.86 -2.07 -10.50
CA THR A 310 -7.87 -2.36 -11.55
C THR A 310 -7.04 -3.59 -11.19
N PHE A 311 -6.62 -3.71 -9.93
CA PHE A 311 -5.83 -4.84 -9.44
C PHE A 311 -6.66 -6.12 -9.49
N ALA A 312 -7.90 -6.10 -9.01
CA ALA A 312 -8.82 -7.24 -9.08
C ALA A 312 -9.11 -7.64 -10.54
N ALA A 313 -9.37 -6.69 -11.43
CA ALA A 313 -9.62 -6.98 -12.85
C ALA A 313 -8.43 -7.67 -13.54
N LEU A 314 -7.20 -7.30 -13.16
CA LEU A 314 -5.97 -7.87 -13.74
C LEU A 314 -5.54 -9.18 -13.06
N THR A 315 -6.10 -9.54 -11.91
CA THR A 315 -5.72 -10.73 -11.12
C THR A 315 -6.82 -11.78 -11.00
N SER A 316 -8.09 -11.43 -11.27
CA SER A 316 -9.24 -12.35 -11.24
C SER A 316 -9.33 -13.30 -12.43
N SER A 317 -8.48 -13.10 -13.44
CA SER A 317 -8.38 -13.96 -14.62
C SER A 317 -7.41 -15.13 -14.36
N GLU A 318 -7.97 -16.23 -13.86
CA GLU A 318 -7.44 -17.60 -13.87
C GLU A 318 -6.41 -18.02 -12.79
N PRO A 319 -6.45 -19.31 -12.35
CA PRO A 319 -5.42 -19.90 -11.50
C PRO A 319 -4.10 -19.97 -12.26
N GLY A 320 -3.07 -19.24 -11.79
CA GLY A 320 -1.74 -19.28 -12.39
C GLY A 320 -1.07 -17.93 -12.65
N CYS A 321 -1.60 -16.83 -12.09
CA CYS A 321 -0.96 -15.52 -12.23
C CYS A 321 0.51 -15.57 -11.74
N SER A 322 1.45 -15.32 -12.66
CA SER A 322 2.88 -15.36 -12.33
C SER A 322 3.27 -14.21 -11.42
N SER A 323 4.41 -14.33 -10.71
CA SER A 323 4.94 -13.23 -9.89
C SER A 323 5.13 -11.95 -10.71
N ARG A 324 5.51 -12.10 -11.99
CA ARG A 324 5.65 -10.99 -12.94
C ARG A 324 4.29 -10.38 -13.28
N ALA A 325 3.27 -11.19 -13.55
CA ALA A 325 1.93 -10.71 -13.86
C ALA A 325 1.29 -9.99 -12.67
N LEU A 326 1.45 -10.52 -11.45
CA LEU A 326 1.03 -9.87 -10.20
C LEU A 326 1.73 -8.52 -10.01
N LEU A 327 3.05 -8.45 -10.23
CA LEU A 327 3.80 -7.20 -10.13
C LEU A 327 3.33 -6.18 -11.17
N LEU A 328 3.10 -6.61 -12.42
CA LEU A 328 2.60 -5.71 -13.46
C LEU A 328 1.17 -5.23 -13.18
N ALA A 329 0.31 -6.09 -12.63
CA ALA A 329 -1.02 -5.72 -12.19
C ALA A 329 -0.96 -4.67 -11.07
N HIS A 330 -0.07 -4.88 -10.09
CA HIS A 330 0.16 -3.93 -9.00
C HIS A 330 0.65 -2.58 -9.53
N LEU A 331 1.65 -2.56 -10.41
CA LEU A 331 2.18 -1.33 -11.00
C LEU A 331 1.13 -0.58 -11.84
N LYS A 332 0.31 -1.30 -12.61
CA LYS A 332 -0.80 -0.70 -13.36
C LYS A 332 -1.86 -0.12 -12.43
N ALA A 333 -2.28 -0.86 -11.41
CA ALA A 333 -3.25 -0.38 -10.43
C ALA A 333 -2.73 0.85 -9.68
N LEU A 334 -1.45 0.88 -9.30
CA LEU A 334 -0.80 2.06 -8.72
C LEU A 334 -0.81 3.26 -9.67
N SER A 335 -0.59 3.04 -10.98
CA SER A 335 -0.65 4.12 -11.97
C SER A 335 -2.05 4.72 -12.11
N HIS A 336 -3.11 3.91 -11.98
CA HIS A 336 -4.48 4.41 -11.97
C HIS A 336 -4.78 5.21 -10.69
N ALA A 337 -4.36 4.69 -9.54
CA ALA A 337 -4.48 5.41 -8.27
C ALA A 337 -3.70 6.73 -8.27
N SER A 338 -2.52 6.77 -8.86
CA SER A 338 -1.71 7.99 -8.92
C SER A 338 -2.32 9.08 -9.78
N LEU A 339 -3.08 8.73 -10.83
CA LEU A 339 -3.86 9.69 -11.62
C LEU A 339 -4.97 10.34 -10.79
N GLU A 340 -5.68 9.55 -9.98
CA GLU A 340 -6.70 10.07 -9.07
C GLU A 340 -6.07 10.96 -7.98
N VAL A 341 -4.97 10.52 -7.36
CA VAL A 341 -4.23 11.36 -6.39
C VAL A 341 -3.75 12.65 -7.05
N PHE A 342 -3.26 12.60 -8.28
CA PHE A 342 -2.84 13.78 -9.03
C PHE A 342 -4.01 14.74 -9.26
N ALA A 343 -5.17 14.25 -9.68
CA ALA A 343 -6.37 15.07 -9.88
C ALA A 343 -6.79 15.79 -8.59
N VAL A 344 -6.69 15.10 -7.45
CA VAL A 344 -6.96 15.66 -6.12
C VAL A 344 -5.90 16.68 -5.72
N THR A 345 -4.63 16.37 -5.97
CA THR A 345 -3.50 17.27 -5.68
C THR A 345 -3.64 18.59 -6.44
N GLN A 346 -4.17 18.59 -7.66
CA GLN A 346 -4.43 19.82 -8.43
C GLN A 346 -5.51 20.70 -7.81
N GLN A 347 -6.42 20.12 -7.02
CA GLN A 347 -7.51 20.83 -6.35
C GLN A 347 -7.11 21.30 -4.93
N VAL A 348 -6.09 20.66 -4.36
CA VAL A 348 -5.60 20.86 -2.99
C VAL A 348 -4.43 21.87 -2.96
N PRO A 349 -4.49 22.92 -2.12
CA PRO A 349 -3.39 23.87 -1.96
C PRO A 349 -2.07 23.22 -1.47
N PRO A 350 -0.88 23.73 -1.85
CA PRO A 350 0.42 23.13 -1.53
C PRO A 350 0.73 23.00 -0.02
N ALA A 351 0.10 23.80 0.84
CA ALA A 351 0.24 23.70 2.30
C ALA A 351 -0.54 22.51 2.92
N HIS A 352 -1.42 21.87 2.16
CA HIS A 352 -2.08 20.61 2.52
C HIS A 352 -1.40 19.38 1.95
N ALA A 353 -0.24 19.56 1.32
CA ALA A 353 0.58 18.45 0.85
C ALA A 353 0.90 17.48 1.99
N THR A 354 1.03 17.93 3.24
CA THR A 354 1.29 17.06 4.40
C THR A 354 0.09 16.20 4.79
N LEU A 355 -1.11 16.79 4.92
CA LEU A 355 -2.32 16.02 5.27
C LEU A 355 -2.72 15.08 4.11
N LEU A 356 -2.63 15.57 2.87
CA LEU A 356 -2.79 14.73 1.69
C LEU A 356 -1.69 13.65 1.63
N ALA A 357 -0.45 13.96 2.01
CA ALA A 357 0.64 12.97 2.07
C ALA A 357 0.38 11.90 3.11
N ASP A 358 -0.15 12.22 4.29
CA ASP A 358 -0.52 11.23 5.31
C ASP A 358 -1.63 10.31 4.80
N GLN A 359 -2.65 10.88 4.15
CA GLN A 359 -3.74 10.11 3.54
C GLN A 359 -3.25 9.23 2.37
N VAL A 360 -2.37 9.78 1.53
CA VAL A 360 -1.72 9.05 0.43
C VAL A 360 -0.79 7.96 0.97
N ALA A 361 -0.08 8.20 2.07
CA ALA A 361 0.76 7.20 2.72
C ALA A 361 -0.09 6.05 3.26
N ASN A 362 -1.22 6.35 3.92
CA ASN A 362 -2.18 5.34 4.37
C ASN A 362 -2.81 4.57 3.20
N MET A 363 -3.08 5.22 2.07
CA MET A 363 -3.50 4.53 0.85
C MET A 363 -2.40 3.58 0.35
N HIS A 364 -1.14 4.01 0.31
CA HIS A 364 -0.02 3.18 -0.15
C HIS A 364 0.16 1.95 0.75
N THR A 365 0.11 2.11 2.08
CA THR A 365 0.23 0.98 3.02
C THR A 365 -0.91 -0.04 2.82
N LEU A 366 -2.14 0.42 2.55
CA LEU A 366 -3.25 -0.46 2.22
C LEU A 366 -3.06 -1.18 0.88
N CYS A 367 -2.56 -0.49 -0.14
CA CYS A 367 -2.26 -1.07 -1.45
C CYS A 367 -1.17 -2.15 -1.36
N GLU A 368 -0.11 -1.88 -0.59
CA GLU A 368 0.98 -2.82 -0.31
C GLU A 368 0.49 -4.05 0.45
N ALA A 369 -0.33 -3.86 1.50
CA ALA A 369 -0.92 -4.96 2.26
C ALA A 369 -1.80 -5.85 1.37
N THR A 370 -2.59 -5.24 0.47
CA THR A 370 -3.43 -5.95 -0.49
C THR A 370 -2.58 -6.77 -1.48
N TYR A 371 -1.51 -6.18 -2.01
CA TYR A 371 -0.58 -6.86 -2.90
C TYR A 371 0.12 -8.04 -2.20
N ALA A 372 0.64 -7.82 -0.99
CA ALA A 372 1.32 -8.86 -0.22
C ALA A 372 0.40 -10.05 0.08
N SER A 373 -0.84 -9.78 0.50
CA SER A 373 -1.86 -10.82 0.75
C SER A 373 -2.15 -11.63 -0.52
N GLN A 374 -2.27 -10.97 -1.68
CA GLN A 374 -2.51 -11.65 -2.95
C GLN A 374 -1.30 -12.48 -3.40
N VAL A 375 -0.07 -12.01 -3.19
CA VAL A 375 1.15 -12.77 -3.47
C VAL A 375 1.22 -14.03 -2.62
N GLU A 376 0.93 -13.93 -1.32
CA GLU A 376 0.93 -15.07 -0.41
C GLU A 376 -0.11 -16.11 -0.82
N SER A 377 -1.35 -15.67 -1.07
CA SER A 377 -2.44 -16.53 -1.54
C SER A 377 -2.10 -17.23 -2.86
N THR A 378 -1.59 -16.48 -3.84
CA THR A 378 -1.23 -17.03 -5.16
C THR A 378 -0.06 -18.00 -5.08
N THR A 379 0.93 -17.72 -4.23
CA THR A 379 2.08 -18.61 -4.01
C THR A 379 1.65 -19.92 -3.35
N ALA A 380 0.77 -19.85 -2.35
CA ALA A 380 0.23 -21.04 -1.69
C ALA A 380 -0.58 -21.92 -2.65
N LEU A 381 -1.46 -21.32 -3.46
CA LEU A 381 -2.25 -22.02 -4.47
C LEU A 381 -1.35 -22.64 -5.55
N SER A 382 -0.36 -21.89 -6.04
CA SER A 382 0.63 -22.37 -7.01
C SER A 382 1.40 -23.57 -6.46
N LYS A 383 1.86 -23.50 -5.21
CA LYS A 383 2.57 -24.61 -4.56
C LYS A 383 1.70 -25.86 -4.46
N ALA A 384 0.47 -25.73 -3.96
CA ALA A 384 -0.46 -26.86 -3.86
C ALA A 384 -0.73 -27.51 -5.23
N THR A 385 -0.86 -26.70 -6.27
CA THR A 385 -1.03 -27.16 -7.65
C THR A 385 0.21 -27.90 -8.15
N CYS A 386 1.40 -27.31 -7.98
CA CYS A 386 2.67 -27.92 -8.38
C CYS A 386 2.91 -29.26 -7.67
N ASP A 387 2.69 -29.31 -6.36
CA ASP A 387 2.88 -30.52 -5.55
C ASP A 387 1.92 -31.64 -6.01
N THR A 388 0.66 -31.30 -6.32
CA THR A 388 -0.33 -32.25 -6.88
C THR A 388 0.11 -32.79 -8.24
N VAL A 389 0.61 -31.92 -9.13
CA VAL A 389 1.11 -32.34 -10.44
C VAL A 389 2.35 -33.23 -10.28
N LEU A 390 3.32 -32.85 -9.47
CA LEU A 390 4.55 -33.61 -9.24
C LEU A 390 4.27 -34.99 -8.65
N GLN A 391 3.32 -35.10 -7.71
CA GLN A 391 2.88 -36.39 -7.17
C GLN A 391 2.22 -37.28 -8.24
N SER A 392 1.55 -36.70 -9.24
CA SER A 392 0.92 -37.45 -10.33
C SER A 392 1.91 -37.99 -11.37
N LEU A 393 3.07 -37.36 -11.53
CA LEU A 393 4.05 -37.66 -12.59
C LEU A 393 4.89 -38.92 -12.33
N ARG A 394 4.79 -39.55 -11.14
CA ARG A 394 5.50 -40.76 -10.65
C ARG A 394 6.55 -41.32 -11.63
N PRO A 395 7.72 -40.70 -11.75
CA PRO A 395 8.59 -40.94 -12.89
C PRO A 395 9.30 -42.30 -12.86
N VAL A 396 9.42 -42.97 -11.71
CA VAL A 396 10.20 -44.23 -11.62
C VAL A 396 9.72 -45.13 -10.47
N ALA A 397 9.43 -46.41 -10.76
CA ALA A 397 9.30 -47.47 -9.77
C ALA A 397 10.65 -48.19 -9.58
N PHE A 398 11.49 -47.68 -8.68
CA PHE A 398 12.83 -48.25 -8.43
C PHE A 398 12.77 -49.69 -7.88
N SER A 399 11.65 -50.10 -7.28
CA SER A 399 11.42 -51.48 -6.82
C SER A 399 11.46 -52.50 -7.96
N ASP A 400 10.83 -52.18 -9.08
CA ASP A 400 10.66 -53.10 -10.20
C ASP A 400 11.98 -53.22 -10.98
N ALA A 401 12.72 -52.12 -11.06
CA ALA A 401 14.09 -52.07 -11.60
C ALA A 401 15.07 -52.93 -10.79
N THR A 402 14.98 -52.96 -9.46
CA THR A 402 15.82 -53.82 -8.63
C THR A 402 15.47 -55.30 -8.82
N ALA A 403 14.18 -55.63 -8.89
CA ALA A 403 13.73 -57.01 -9.11
C ALA A 403 14.20 -57.55 -10.48
N GLU A 404 14.17 -56.69 -11.51
CA GLU A 404 14.69 -57.05 -12.83
C GLU A 404 16.20 -57.34 -12.81
N LEU A 405 16.98 -56.54 -12.07
CA LEU A 405 18.44 -56.75 -11.93
C LEU A 405 18.79 -57.99 -11.12
N GLU A 406 18.00 -58.33 -10.10
CA GLU A 406 18.27 -59.48 -9.24
C GLU A 406 18.14 -60.83 -9.99
N HIS A 407 17.32 -60.88 -11.04
CA HIS A 407 17.12 -62.08 -11.87
C HIS A 407 18.12 -62.23 -13.03
N ARG A 408 18.96 -61.23 -13.28
CA ARG A 408 19.93 -61.27 -14.39
C ARG A 408 21.18 -62.08 -14.01
N SER A 409 21.76 -62.71 -15.02
CA SER A 409 23.03 -63.43 -14.87
C SER A 409 24.19 -62.46 -14.58
N ARG A 410 25.32 -62.96 -14.08
CA ARG A 410 26.52 -62.13 -13.87
C ARG A 410 26.98 -61.45 -15.16
N GLU A 411 26.92 -62.16 -16.28
CA GLU A 411 27.43 -61.69 -17.58
C GLU A 411 26.54 -60.58 -18.16
N ASP A 412 25.23 -60.66 -17.92
CA ASP A 412 24.24 -59.70 -18.43
C ASP A 412 23.96 -58.53 -17.45
N PHE A 413 24.60 -58.53 -16.28
CA PHE A 413 24.30 -57.58 -15.20
C PHE A 413 24.65 -56.13 -15.59
N SER A 414 25.81 -55.90 -16.19
CA SER A 414 26.25 -54.55 -16.61
C SER A 414 25.36 -53.96 -17.69
N ASP A 415 24.97 -54.77 -18.67
CA ASP A 415 24.16 -54.34 -19.80
C ASP A 415 22.72 -54.08 -19.35
N GLY A 416 22.20 -54.93 -18.46
CA GLY A 416 20.92 -54.70 -17.79
C GLY A 416 20.89 -53.41 -16.98
N LEU A 417 21.93 -53.15 -16.19
CA LEU A 417 22.06 -51.92 -15.41
C LEU A 417 22.10 -50.68 -16.31
N HIS A 418 22.84 -50.73 -17.41
CA HIS A 418 22.91 -49.63 -18.37
C HIS A 418 21.55 -49.35 -19.02
N SER A 419 20.83 -50.41 -19.44
CA SER A 419 19.49 -50.30 -20.02
C SER A 419 18.49 -49.64 -19.06
N ILE A 420 18.51 -50.05 -17.79
CA ILE A 420 17.62 -49.50 -16.76
C ILE A 420 17.95 -48.02 -16.48
N LEU A 421 19.24 -47.67 -16.34
CA LEU A 421 19.66 -46.28 -16.16
C LEU A 421 19.22 -45.37 -17.32
N LEU A 422 19.30 -45.88 -18.56
CA LEU A 422 18.83 -45.17 -19.74
C LEU A 422 17.30 -44.99 -19.74
N GLY A 423 16.55 -46.03 -19.35
CA GLY A 423 15.11 -45.97 -19.19
C GLY A 423 14.67 -44.95 -18.13
N ILE A 424 15.33 -44.95 -16.97
CA ILE A 424 15.10 -43.98 -15.88
C ILE A 424 15.37 -42.55 -16.36
N LYS A 425 16.48 -42.32 -17.07
CA LYS A 425 16.80 -41.01 -17.64
C LYS A 425 15.71 -40.52 -18.60
N ASN A 426 15.26 -41.38 -19.50
CA ASN A 426 14.22 -41.03 -20.48
C ASN A 426 12.86 -40.76 -19.81
N SER A 427 12.50 -41.55 -18.79
CA SER A 427 11.28 -41.35 -18.00
C SER A 427 11.30 -40.01 -17.25
N LEU A 428 12.40 -39.70 -16.56
CA LEU A 428 12.57 -38.41 -15.88
C LEU A 428 12.50 -37.23 -16.87
N GLN A 429 13.09 -37.36 -18.05
CA GLN A 429 13.00 -36.34 -19.10
C GLN A 429 11.56 -36.16 -19.62
N ALA A 430 10.80 -37.25 -19.78
CA ALA A 430 9.40 -37.21 -20.19
C ALA A 430 8.52 -36.53 -19.13
N SER A 431 8.65 -36.93 -17.86
CA SER A 431 7.90 -36.32 -16.75
C SER A 431 8.24 -34.83 -16.56
N LEU A 432 9.51 -34.44 -16.75
CA LEU A 432 9.90 -33.03 -16.75
C LEU A 432 9.26 -32.26 -17.93
N GLY A 433 9.19 -32.90 -19.10
CA GLY A 433 8.49 -32.37 -20.26
C GLY A 433 7.00 -32.17 -20.00
N GLU A 434 6.32 -33.14 -19.37
CA GLU A 434 4.90 -33.05 -19.00
C GLU A 434 4.65 -31.97 -17.94
N TYR A 435 5.51 -31.88 -16.93
CA TYR A 435 5.46 -30.80 -15.93
C TYR A 435 5.55 -29.42 -16.58
N LYS A 436 6.45 -29.26 -17.58
CA LYS A 436 6.58 -28.02 -18.34
C LYS A 436 5.40 -27.76 -19.28
N GLN A 437 4.80 -28.79 -19.88
CA GLN A 437 3.64 -28.65 -20.78
C GLN A 437 2.36 -28.26 -20.06
N ARG A 438 2.20 -28.64 -18.78
CA ARG A 438 1.07 -28.19 -17.96
C ARG A 438 1.16 -26.71 -17.58
N ALA A 439 2.28 -26.05 -17.85
CA ALA A 439 2.38 -24.60 -17.77
C ALA A 439 1.70 -23.98 -19.00
N THR A 440 0.54 -23.36 -18.82
CA THR A 440 -0.09 -22.53 -19.86
C THR A 440 0.72 -21.25 -20.09
N PRO A 441 1.31 -21.05 -21.28
CA PRO A 441 2.03 -19.81 -21.57
C PRO A 441 1.03 -18.64 -21.60
N THR A 442 1.39 -17.55 -20.93
CA THR A 442 0.62 -16.30 -20.99
C THR A 442 1.29 -15.33 -21.95
N ALA A 443 0.54 -14.35 -22.46
CA ALA A 443 1.10 -13.31 -23.34
C ALA A 443 2.21 -12.46 -22.68
N ILE A 444 2.33 -12.53 -21.35
CA ILE A 444 3.26 -11.74 -20.54
C ILE A 444 4.49 -12.56 -20.13
N ASP A 445 4.34 -13.89 -20.03
CA ASP A 445 5.39 -14.79 -19.55
C ASP A 445 5.21 -16.19 -20.14
N SER A 446 6.16 -16.60 -20.98
CA SER A 446 6.13 -17.85 -21.74
C SER A 446 6.50 -19.08 -20.92
N ASP A 447 7.09 -18.91 -19.72
CA ASP A 447 7.61 -20.01 -18.89
C ASP A 447 6.90 -20.16 -17.53
N ALA A 448 5.86 -19.36 -17.22
CA ALA A 448 5.32 -19.22 -15.86
C ALA A 448 3.92 -19.83 -15.59
N GLY A 449 3.48 -20.80 -16.39
CA GLY A 449 2.09 -21.26 -16.40
C GLY A 449 1.58 -22.03 -15.16
N LEU A 450 2.42 -22.38 -14.19
CA LEU A 450 1.99 -22.99 -12.91
C LEU A 450 2.10 -22.01 -11.71
N GLY A 451 2.45 -20.74 -11.97
CA GLY A 451 2.57 -19.69 -10.95
C GLY A 451 3.94 -19.63 -10.24
N PRO A 452 4.05 -18.84 -9.16
CA PRO A 452 5.31 -18.50 -8.49
C PRO A 452 6.13 -19.70 -7.98
N ALA A 453 5.45 -20.80 -7.62
CA ALA A 453 6.07 -21.95 -6.97
C ALA A 453 6.59 -23.01 -7.95
N MET A 454 6.40 -22.82 -9.26
CA MET A 454 6.75 -23.82 -10.28
C MET A 454 8.17 -24.39 -10.15
N TYR A 455 9.18 -23.51 -10.13
CA TYR A 455 10.58 -23.94 -10.01
C TYR A 455 10.96 -24.33 -8.58
N PRO A 456 10.60 -23.57 -7.52
CA PRO A 456 10.87 -23.98 -6.15
C PRO A 456 10.33 -25.37 -5.80
N SER A 457 9.07 -25.68 -6.17
CA SER A 457 8.47 -27.00 -5.94
C SER A 457 9.18 -28.10 -6.73
N LEU A 458 9.54 -27.84 -8.00
CA LEU A 458 10.29 -28.80 -8.82
C LEU A 458 11.67 -29.09 -8.22
N VAL A 459 12.41 -28.07 -7.80
CA VAL A 459 13.73 -28.23 -7.17
C VAL A 459 13.61 -29.03 -5.87
N GLY A 460 12.60 -28.73 -5.04
CA GLY A 460 12.30 -29.49 -3.82
C GLY A 460 12.05 -30.96 -4.14
N TYR A 461 11.18 -31.25 -5.09
CA TYR A 461 10.86 -32.62 -5.49
C TYR A 461 12.06 -33.39 -6.05
N LEU A 462 12.86 -32.78 -6.92
CA LEU A 462 14.05 -33.42 -7.49
C LEU A 462 15.09 -33.75 -6.40
N ARG A 463 15.27 -32.84 -5.43
CA ARG A 463 16.24 -33.01 -4.34
C ARG A 463 15.76 -34.00 -3.27
N ASP A 464 14.50 -33.91 -2.88
CA ASP A 464 14.00 -34.59 -1.68
C ASP A 464 13.42 -35.96 -2.02
N GLU A 465 12.74 -36.11 -3.16
CA GLU A 465 12.10 -37.38 -3.56
C GLU A 465 12.97 -38.19 -4.53
N ILE A 466 13.40 -37.57 -5.64
CA ILE A 466 14.11 -38.29 -6.72
C ILE A 466 15.54 -38.64 -6.32
N LEU A 467 16.33 -37.67 -5.85
CA LEU A 467 17.71 -37.90 -5.46
C LEU A 467 17.82 -38.92 -4.32
N GLN A 468 16.94 -38.83 -3.31
CA GLN A 468 16.92 -39.83 -2.24
C GLN A 468 16.62 -41.23 -2.77
N SER A 469 15.58 -41.37 -3.60
CA SER A 469 15.20 -42.66 -4.20
C SER A 469 16.34 -43.26 -5.05
N VAL A 470 17.05 -42.44 -5.84
CA VAL A 470 18.21 -42.88 -6.63
C VAL A 470 19.36 -43.34 -5.74
N LEU A 471 19.65 -42.62 -4.65
CA LEU A 471 20.70 -43.00 -3.70
C LEU A 471 20.38 -44.32 -2.98
N GLU A 472 19.12 -44.52 -2.59
CA GLU A 472 18.68 -45.78 -1.98
C GLU A 472 18.76 -46.94 -2.96
N TRP A 473 18.29 -46.75 -4.18
CA TRP A 473 18.40 -47.73 -5.25
C TRP A 473 19.86 -48.07 -5.58
N GLY A 474 20.74 -47.07 -5.65
CA GLY A 474 22.17 -47.27 -5.86
C GLY A 474 22.83 -48.15 -4.78
N LYS A 475 22.40 -48.03 -3.51
CA LYS A 475 22.86 -48.94 -2.45
C LYS A 475 22.40 -50.38 -2.68
N GLN A 476 21.20 -50.59 -3.22
CA GLN A 476 20.69 -51.93 -3.55
C GLN A 476 21.47 -52.56 -4.70
N VAL A 477 21.68 -51.80 -5.78
CA VAL A 477 22.49 -52.22 -6.94
C VAL A 477 23.92 -52.57 -6.52
N LEU A 478 24.53 -51.77 -5.64
CA LEU A 478 25.88 -52.05 -5.13
C LEU A 478 25.94 -53.41 -4.41
N ARG A 479 24.95 -53.75 -3.59
CA ARG A 479 24.88 -55.06 -2.92
C ARG A 479 24.76 -56.22 -3.92
N LEU A 480 23.98 -56.04 -4.99
CA LEU A 480 23.86 -57.05 -6.05
C LEU A 480 25.18 -57.22 -6.80
N PHE A 481 25.86 -56.11 -7.12
CA PHE A 481 27.17 -56.14 -7.74
C PHE A 481 28.20 -56.87 -6.87
N GLU A 482 28.26 -56.56 -5.56
CA GLU A 482 29.13 -57.26 -4.61
C GLU A 482 28.83 -58.77 -4.54
N LYS A 483 27.55 -59.16 -4.62
CA LYS A 483 27.15 -60.59 -4.66
C LYS A 483 27.72 -61.28 -5.90
N HIS A 484 27.62 -60.66 -7.07
CA HIS A 484 28.20 -61.20 -8.31
C HIS A 484 29.72 -61.24 -8.29
N MET A 485 30.39 -60.24 -7.71
CA MET A 485 31.84 -60.23 -7.53
C MET A 485 32.32 -61.40 -6.65
N ARG A 486 31.67 -61.64 -5.50
CA ARG A 486 32.01 -62.80 -4.64
C ARG A 486 31.80 -64.14 -5.35
N ALA A 487 30.75 -64.25 -6.18
CA ALA A 487 30.52 -65.46 -6.98
C ALA A 487 31.61 -65.66 -8.05
N ALA A 488 32.12 -64.58 -8.65
CA ALA A 488 33.22 -64.65 -9.61
C ALA A 488 34.57 -65.01 -8.96
N GLU A 489 34.84 -64.49 -7.77
CA GLU A 489 36.01 -64.88 -6.97
C GLU A 489 35.96 -66.38 -6.63
N ALA A 490 34.80 -66.89 -6.21
CA ALA A 490 34.63 -68.32 -5.93
C ALA A 490 34.81 -69.21 -7.17
N GLU A 491 34.25 -68.83 -8.32
CA GLU A 491 34.44 -69.58 -9.58
C GLU A 491 35.89 -69.55 -10.05
N LYS A 492 36.58 -68.41 -9.88
CA LYS A 492 38.01 -68.32 -10.17
C LYS A 492 38.80 -69.28 -9.28
N ASP A 493 38.53 -69.31 -7.98
CA ASP A 493 39.21 -70.23 -7.06
C ASP A 493 38.96 -71.70 -7.43
N GLU A 494 37.75 -72.04 -7.88
CA GLU A 494 37.41 -73.38 -8.40
C GLU A 494 38.18 -73.72 -9.68
N LEU A 495 38.25 -72.79 -10.64
CA LEU A 495 38.98 -72.96 -11.89
C LEU A 495 40.49 -73.05 -11.68
N ASP A 496 41.05 -72.23 -10.79
CA ASP A 496 42.48 -72.27 -10.43
C ASP A 496 42.82 -73.64 -9.81
N ASN A 497 41.98 -74.16 -8.92
CA ASN A 497 42.13 -75.51 -8.34
C ASN A 497 41.99 -76.62 -9.40
N ALA A 498 41.00 -76.52 -10.30
CA ALA A 498 40.82 -77.48 -11.39
C ALA A 498 42.00 -77.46 -12.38
N TYR A 499 42.56 -76.29 -12.67
CA TYR A 499 43.74 -76.12 -13.49
C TYR A 499 44.97 -76.76 -12.84
N GLU A 500 45.20 -76.54 -11.54
CA GLU A 500 46.29 -77.20 -10.81
C GLU A 500 46.18 -78.73 -10.87
N ILE A 501 44.96 -79.28 -10.73
CA ILE A 501 44.69 -80.72 -10.86
C ILE A 501 44.96 -81.21 -12.29
N ALA A 502 44.51 -80.49 -13.32
CA ALA A 502 44.70 -80.85 -14.72
C ALA A 502 46.19 -80.86 -15.10
N VAL A 503 46.94 -79.83 -14.72
CA VAL A 503 48.40 -79.75 -14.96
C VAL A 503 49.13 -80.89 -14.25
N ALA A 504 48.74 -81.24 -13.02
CA ALA A 504 49.31 -82.39 -12.31
C ALA A 504 49.01 -83.73 -13.03
N SER A 505 47.85 -83.86 -13.66
CA SER A 505 47.48 -85.06 -14.42
C SER A 505 48.21 -85.17 -15.77
N ASP A 506 48.41 -84.07 -16.48
CA ASP A 506 49.05 -84.02 -17.80
C ASP A 506 50.55 -84.37 -17.74
N VAL A 507 51.22 -84.04 -16.62
CA VAL A 507 52.61 -84.45 -16.35
C VAL A 507 52.73 -85.95 -16.05
N SER A 508 51.64 -86.61 -15.66
CA SER A 508 51.62 -88.02 -15.24
C SER A 508 51.24 -89.02 -16.35
N SER A 509 50.60 -88.57 -17.43
CA SER A 509 50.07 -89.45 -18.49
C SER A 509 50.33 -88.91 -19.90
N GLY A 510 51.43 -89.31 -20.56
CA GLY A 510 51.58 -88.95 -21.98
C GLY A 510 52.93 -89.17 -22.65
N GLY A 511 53.61 -90.30 -22.38
CA GLY A 511 54.64 -90.78 -23.28
C GLY A 511 54.00 -91.52 -24.46
N LEU A 512 54.16 -90.97 -25.67
CA LEU A 512 54.05 -91.55 -27.03
C LEU A 512 53.18 -90.70 -27.98
N ASP A 513 53.80 -90.37 -29.12
CA ASP A 513 53.24 -89.84 -30.38
C ASP A 513 53.15 -88.31 -30.64
N ALA A 514 54.20 -87.59 -30.30
CA ALA A 514 54.35 -86.15 -30.56
C ALA A 514 54.41 -85.73 -32.05
N ALA A 515 54.62 -86.67 -32.98
CA ALA A 515 54.86 -86.35 -34.39
C ALA A 515 53.56 -86.21 -35.20
N ASP A 516 52.56 -87.05 -34.94
CA ASP A 516 51.28 -87.01 -35.64
C ASP A 516 50.38 -85.89 -35.11
N HIS A 517 50.45 -85.60 -33.80
CA HIS A 517 49.81 -84.43 -33.22
C HIS A 517 50.36 -83.11 -33.79
N ARG A 518 51.69 -83.00 -33.99
CA ARG A 518 52.30 -81.78 -34.53
C ARG A 518 51.80 -81.46 -35.94
N LYS A 519 51.62 -82.45 -36.81
CA LYS A 519 51.10 -82.24 -38.17
C LYS A 519 49.63 -81.81 -38.19
N LEU A 520 48.80 -82.38 -37.32
CA LEU A 520 47.39 -81.97 -37.19
C LEU A 520 47.28 -80.55 -36.65
N TYR A 521 48.08 -80.20 -35.63
CA TYR A 521 48.14 -78.83 -35.12
C TYR A 521 48.67 -77.84 -36.15
N GLU A 522 49.71 -78.18 -36.92
CA GLU A 522 50.23 -77.32 -38.00
C GLU A 522 49.19 -77.09 -39.11
N ALA A 523 48.44 -78.13 -39.49
CA ALA A 523 47.37 -78.02 -40.48
C ALA A 523 46.18 -77.17 -39.97
N GLU A 524 45.78 -77.36 -38.72
CA GLU A 524 44.73 -76.56 -38.10
C GLU A 524 45.18 -75.10 -37.89
N LEU A 525 46.44 -74.88 -37.50
CA LEU A 525 47.01 -73.54 -37.37
C LEU A 525 47.04 -72.82 -38.72
N ALA A 526 47.42 -73.51 -39.81
CA ALA A 526 47.38 -72.95 -41.16
C ALA A 526 45.95 -72.57 -41.59
N ALA A 527 44.98 -73.47 -41.36
CA ALA A 527 43.58 -73.21 -41.69
C ALA A 527 43.00 -72.02 -40.89
N ARG A 528 43.32 -71.91 -39.60
CA ARG A 528 42.91 -70.78 -38.75
C ARG A 528 43.60 -69.48 -39.15
N THR A 529 44.86 -69.54 -39.57
CA THR A 529 45.61 -68.37 -40.05
C THR A 529 45.03 -67.85 -41.37
N ASP A 530 44.65 -68.75 -42.28
CA ASP A 530 43.97 -68.38 -43.52
C ASP A 530 42.58 -67.78 -43.24
N GLN A 531 41.79 -68.37 -42.33
CA GLN A 531 40.51 -67.79 -41.91
C GLN A 531 40.69 -66.38 -41.31
N LEU A 532 41.68 -66.19 -40.42
CA LEU A 532 42.01 -64.89 -39.86
C LEU A 532 42.45 -63.89 -40.93
N ALA A 533 43.24 -64.32 -41.91
CA ALA A 533 43.66 -63.47 -43.02
C ALA A 533 42.46 -63.03 -43.88
N THR A 534 41.53 -63.95 -44.18
CA THR A 534 40.29 -63.61 -44.89
C THR A 534 39.39 -62.67 -44.08
N MET A 535 39.17 -62.93 -42.79
CA MET A 535 38.37 -62.06 -41.91
C MET A 535 38.98 -60.68 -41.77
N LYS A 536 40.31 -60.59 -41.65
CA LYS A 536 41.01 -59.31 -41.59
C LYS A 536 40.86 -58.54 -42.89
N SER A 537 40.91 -59.22 -44.04
CA SER A 537 40.70 -58.62 -45.35
C SER A 537 39.27 -58.11 -45.52
N THR A 538 38.24 -58.88 -45.15
CA THR A 538 36.84 -58.43 -45.23
C THR A 538 36.58 -57.27 -44.28
N LEU A 539 37.03 -57.34 -43.02
CA LEU A 539 36.85 -56.25 -42.06
C LEU A 539 37.58 -54.98 -42.51
N SER A 540 38.76 -55.11 -43.12
CA SER A 540 39.50 -53.96 -43.65
C SER A 540 38.78 -53.35 -44.86
N ALA A 541 38.17 -54.16 -45.72
CA ALA A 541 37.35 -53.68 -46.83
C ALA A 541 36.08 -52.96 -46.34
N GLU A 542 35.37 -53.53 -45.34
CA GLU A 542 34.19 -52.90 -44.74
C GLU A 542 34.54 -51.60 -44.01
N LEU A 543 35.68 -51.55 -43.31
CA LEU A 543 36.14 -50.32 -42.66
C LEU A 543 36.46 -49.22 -43.68
N GLU A 544 37.10 -49.55 -44.80
CA GLU A 544 37.39 -48.56 -45.84
C GLU A 544 36.10 -48.09 -46.52
N ASP A 545 35.15 -48.98 -46.79
CA ASP A 545 33.84 -48.62 -47.34
C ASP A 545 33.08 -47.67 -46.39
N LYS A 546 33.02 -48.00 -45.10
CA LYS A 546 32.41 -47.13 -44.06
C LYS A 546 33.13 -45.81 -43.90
N ARG A 547 34.45 -45.79 -44.01
CA ARG A 547 35.24 -44.56 -43.99
C ARG A 547 34.88 -43.65 -45.17
N THR A 548 34.79 -44.19 -46.38
CA THR A 548 34.40 -43.38 -47.56
C THR A 548 32.97 -42.85 -47.45
N GLU A 549 32.05 -43.64 -46.88
CA GLU A 549 30.68 -43.21 -46.61
C GLU A 549 30.62 -42.06 -45.58
N LEU A 550 31.42 -42.12 -44.51
CA LEU A 550 31.55 -41.04 -43.54
C LEU A 550 32.15 -39.77 -44.12
N GLU A 551 33.18 -39.90 -44.97
CA GLU A 551 33.78 -38.76 -45.67
C GLU A 551 32.75 -38.08 -46.60
N ARG A 552 31.90 -38.86 -47.28
CA ARG A 552 30.78 -38.33 -48.09
C ARG A 552 29.76 -37.58 -47.22
N LEU A 553 29.32 -38.19 -46.12
CA LEU A 553 28.34 -37.57 -45.21
C LEU A 553 28.87 -36.29 -44.57
N LEU A 554 30.16 -36.23 -44.23
CA LEU A 554 30.81 -35.02 -43.72
C LEU A 554 30.81 -33.89 -44.75
N LEU A 555 31.00 -34.22 -46.03
CA LEU A 555 30.96 -33.23 -47.12
C LEU A 555 29.53 -32.69 -47.31
N ASP A 556 28.52 -33.56 -47.24
CA ASP A 556 27.10 -33.18 -47.30
C ASP A 556 26.70 -32.28 -46.11
N LEU A 557 27.16 -32.62 -44.90
CA LEU A 557 26.94 -31.80 -43.70
C LEU A 557 27.56 -30.41 -43.82
N ARG A 558 28.81 -30.32 -44.31
CA ARG A 558 29.46 -29.02 -44.56
C ARG A 558 28.73 -28.19 -45.61
N SER A 559 28.20 -28.83 -46.66
CA SER A 559 27.38 -28.15 -47.67
C SER A 559 26.08 -27.62 -47.08
N MET A 560 25.40 -28.42 -46.25
CA MET A 560 24.19 -28.02 -45.53
C MET A 560 24.44 -26.84 -44.59
N GLN A 561 25.53 -26.90 -43.81
CA GLN A 561 25.92 -25.84 -42.88
C GLN A 561 26.23 -24.53 -43.63
N SER A 562 26.98 -24.60 -44.73
CA SER A 562 27.25 -23.42 -45.58
C SER A 562 25.96 -22.80 -46.15
N LYS A 563 24.98 -23.62 -46.56
CA LYS A 563 23.67 -23.12 -47.01
C LYS A 563 22.87 -22.48 -45.86
N GLN A 564 22.95 -23.05 -44.66
CA GLN A 564 22.30 -22.48 -43.48
C GLN A 564 22.92 -21.13 -43.10
N ASP A 565 24.24 -21.03 -43.05
CA ASP A 565 24.96 -19.80 -42.75
C ASP A 565 24.63 -18.69 -43.76
N ALA A 566 24.55 -19.04 -45.06
CA ALA A 566 24.11 -18.10 -46.09
C ALA A 566 22.67 -17.61 -45.89
N ARG A 567 21.76 -18.48 -45.45
CA ARG A 567 20.37 -18.10 -45.13
C ARG A 567 20.30 -17.20 -43.90
N VAL A 568 21.07 -17.51 -42.86
CA VAL A 568 21.13 -16.69 -41.63
C VAL A 568 21.66 -15.30 -41.96
N ALA A 569 22.79 -15.20 -42.67
CA ALA A 569 23.36 -13.92 -43.08
C ALA A 569 22.39 -13.08 -43.94
N SER A 570 21.62 -13.73 -44.84
CA SER A 570 20.60 -13.05 -45.63
C SER A 570 19.46 -12.51 -44.78
N VAL A 571 19.00 -13.26 -43.77
CA VAL A 571 17.92 -12.82 -42.87
C VAL A 571 18.41 -11.69 -41.96
N GLU A 572 19.63 -11.79 -41.43
CA GLU A 572 20.25 -10.73 -40.63
C GLU A 572 20.40 -9.42 -41.42
N ALA A 573 20.82 -9.51 -42.68
CA ALA A 573 20.90 -8.34 -43.57
C ALA A 573 19.52 -7.69 -43.79
N GLU A 574 18.45 -8.48 -43.92
CA GLU A 574 17.10 -7.95 -44.09
C GLU A 574 16.56 -7.33 -42.78
N ILE A 575 16.85 -7.93 -41.63
CA ILE A 575 16.53 -7.36 -40.31
C ILE A 575 17.23 -6.00 -40.15
N GLN A 576 18.51 -5.88 -40.54
CA GLN A 576 19.23 -4.62 -40.49
C GLN A 576 18.60 -3.55 -41.39
N ARG A 577 18.19 -3.90 -42.62
CA ARG A 577 17.46 -2.98 -43.51
C ARG A 577 16.12 -2.52 -42.94
N ILE A 578 15.38 -3.42 -42.28
CA ILE A 578 14.11 -3.07 -41.63
C ILE A 578 14.36 -2.14 -40.46
N LYS A 579 15.39 -2.40 -39.64
CA LYS A 579 15.79 -1.52 -38.53
C LYS A 579 16.19 -0.13 -39.00
N THR A 580 16.98 0.00 -40.06
CA THR A 580 17.36 1.33 -40.59
C THR A 580 16.14 2.07 -41.13
N LYS A 581 15.27 1.40 -41.89
CA LYS A 581 14.02 2.02 -42.37
C LYS A 581 13.10 2.45 -41.23
N ALA A 582 12.97 1.65 -40.18
CA ALA A 582 12.17 2.01 -39.01
C ALA A 582 12.75 3.25 -38.29
N GLY A 583 14.07 3.32 -38.14
CA GLY A 583 14.75 4.49 -37.60
C GLY A 583 14.56 5.76 -38.43
N ASP A 584 14.63 5.65 -39.77
CA ASP A 584 14.37 6.79 -40.67
C ASP A 584 12.93 7.30 -40.54
N VAL A 585 11.95 6.39 -40.44
CA VAL A 585 10.53 6.74 -40.24
C VAL A 585 10.32 7.41 -38.88
N GLU A 586 10.98 6.92 -37.83
CA GLU A 586 10.88 7.51 -36.48
C GLU A 586 11.51 8.92 -36.45
N ALA A 587 12.67 9.11 -37.08
CA ALA A 587 13.30 10.42 -37.22
C ALA A 587 12.40 11.40 -38.01
N GLN A 588 11.75 10.93 -39.07
CA GLN A 588 10.82 11.74 -39.85
C GLN A 588 9.57 12.12 -39.04
N ALA A 589 9.04 11.21 -38.21
CA ALA A 589 7.92 11.49 -37.31
C ALA A 589 8.30 12.49 -36.21
N GLN A 590 9.51 12.41 -35.67
CA GLN A 590 10.02 13.39 -34.70
C GLN A 590 10.20 14.77 -35.32
N ALA A 591 10.74 14.85 -36.55
CA ALA A 591 10.87 16.10 -37.28
C ALA A 591 9.49 16.74 -37.60
N GLU A 592 8.47 15.94 -37.94
CA GLU A 592 7.10 16.44 -38.09
C GLU A 592 6.51 16.97 -36.78
N ARG A 593 6.74 16.29 -35.65
CA ARG A 593 6.27 16.75 -34.33
C ARG A 593 6.87 18.11 -33.96
N LEU A 594 8.19 18.24 -34.11
CA LEU A 594 8.89 19.51 -33.87
C LEU A 594 8.37 20.63 -34.79
N ARG A 595 8.07 20.32 -36.05
CA ARG A 595 7.50 21.30 -36.99
C ARG A 595 6.09 21.74 -36.59
N ARG A 596 5.26 20.83 -36.07
CA ARG A 596 3.92 21.15 -35.54
C ARG A 596 4.02 22.01 -34.28
N GLU A 597 4.95 21.70 -33.38
CA GLU A 597 5.18 22.51 -32.17
C GLU A 597 5.64 23.95 -32.52
N GLN A 598 6.54 24.09 -33.51
CA GLN A 598 6.96 25.42 -33.99
C GLN A 598 5.80 26.22 -34.62
N LEU A 599 4.91 25.56 -35.37
CA LEU A 599 3.71 26.21 -35.92
C LEU A 599 2.74 26.65 -34.82
N VAL A 600 2.56 25.85 -33.78
CA VAL A 600 1.71 26.20 -32.63
C VAL A 600 2.30 27.36 -31.84
N GLN A 601 3.61 27.38 -31.61
CA GLN A 601 4.30 28.51 -30.96
C GLN A 601 4.25 29.79 -31.80
N GLY A 602 4.42 29.68 -33.13
CA GLY A 602 4.27 30.81 -34.03
C GLY A 602 2.87 31.41 -33.97
N ALA A 603 1.83 30.58 -34.06
CA ALA A 603 0.44 31.00 -33.96
C ALA A 603 0.12 31.65 -32.60
N ALA A 604 0.65 31.10 -31.50
CA ALA A 604 0.51 31.69 -30.18
C ALA A 604 1.19 33.08 -30.08
N SER A 605 2.35 33.27 -30.72
CA SER A 605 3.02 34.56 -30.74
C SER A 605 2.29 35.61 -31.59
N GLU A 606 1.66 35.21 -32.70
CA GLU A 606 0.84 36.08 -33.53
C GLU A 606 -0.44 36.51 -32.83
N ILE A 607 -1.10 35.60 -32.11
CA ILE A 607 -2.26 35.92 -31.26
C ILE A 607 -1.86 36.91 -30.16
N SER A 608 -0.74 36.67 -29.47
CA SER A 608 -0.26 37.59 -28.43
C SER A 608 0.10 38.97 -28.98
N ASN A 609 0.69 39.05 -30.18
CA ASN A 609 0.94 40.34 -30.84
C ASN A 609 -0.34 41.03 -31.31
N MET A 610 -1.36 40.28 -31.77
CA MET A 610 -2.67 40.83 -32.09
C MET A 610 -3.39 41.36 -30.84
N GLU A 611 -3.30 40.66 -29.70
CA GLU A 611 -3.83 41.14 -28.42
C GLU A 611 -3.12 42.40 -27.96
N SER A 612 -1.78 42.45 -28.08
CA SER A 612 -0.98 43.62 -27.71
C SER A 612 -1.28 44.84 -28.58
N THR A 613 -1.44 44.65 -29.90
CA THR A 613 -1.82 45.72 -30.84
C THR A 613 -3.25 46.19 -30.63
N PHE A 614 -4.19 45.27 -30.38
CA PHE A 614 -5.57 45.60 -30.01
C PHE A 614 -5.63 46.44 -28.71
N HIS A 615 -4.82 46.09 -27.70
CA HIS A 615 -4.73 46.86 -26.47
C HIS A 615 -4.07 48.24 -26.66
N ALA A 616 -3.21 48.40 -27.66
CA ALA A 616 -2.62 49.69 -28.01
C ALA A 616 -3.61 50.60 -28.77
N GLU A 617 -4.53 50.03 -29.56
CA GLU A 617 -5.58 50.79 -30.27
C GLU A 617 -6.77 51.19 -29.38
N GLN A 618 -6.92 50.60 -28.18
CA GLN A 618 -7.94 50.95 -27.19
C GLN A 618 -7.55 52.09 -26.22
N LYS A 619 -6.36 52.67 -26.35
CA LYS A 619 -5.93 53.90 -25.65
C LYS A 619 -5.94 55.09 -26.59
#